data_AF-A0A447RBH0-F1
#
_entry.id   AF-A0A447RBH0-F1
#
_cell.length_a   1.000
_cell.length_b   1.000
_cell.length_c   1.000
_cell.angle_alpha   90.00
_cell.angle_beta   90.00
_cell.angle_gamma   90.00
#
_symmetry.space_group_name_H-M   'P 1'
#
loop_
_entity.id
_entity.type
_entity.pdbx_description
1 polymer ?
#
loop_
_entity_poly.entity_id
_entity_poly.type
_entity_poly.pdbx_seq_one_letter_code
_entity_poly.pdbx_strand_id
1 'polypeptide(L)'
;MVKQSELEAMCRDWPFFSTRLGMLEMVFSKADLWLADYYDQRLVAKTLWPLGKELRDLLEEDIKVVLAIANDSHLMADLPWDCGVHSVKKCLYRSFKRVAGGVAASFPSD
;
A
#
# COMPACT_ATOMS: atom_id res chain seq x y z
N MET A 1 22.34 -4.82 14.45
CA MET A 1 20.93 -4.48 14.73
C MET A 1 20.85 -2.97 14.81
N VAL A 2 20.33 -2.32 13.77
CA VAL A 2 20.05 -0.87 13.79
C VAL A 2 18.93 -0.63 14.80
N LYS A 3 19.08 0.34 15.70
CA LYS A 3 18.07 0.62 16.73
C LYS A 3 16.99 1.53 16.16
N GLN A 4 15.72 1.30 16.52
CA GLN A 4 14.57 2.10 16.04
C GLN A 4 14.76 3.61 16.29
N SER A 5 15.38 3.98 17.42
CA SER A 5 15.73 5.36 17.75
C SER A 5 16.70 6.03 16.77
N GLU A 6 17.58 5.26 16.11
CA GLU A 6 18.50 5.80 15.10
C GLU A 6 17.76 6.11 13.80
N LEU A 7 16.78 5.27 13.41
CA LEU A 7 15.96 5.49 12.22
C LEU A 7 15.04 6.71 12.38
N GLU A 8 14.47 6.91 13.58
CA GLU A 8 13.68 8.10 13.91
C GLU A 8 14.53 9.38 13.87
N ALA A 9 15.77 9.33 14.39
CA ALA A 9 16.71 10.45 14.29
C ALA A 9 17.07 10.75 12.84
N MET A 10 17.33 9.71 12.02
CA MET A 10 17.58 9.87 10.59
C MET A 10 16.37 10.45 9.84
N CYS A 11 15.14 10.12 10.24
CA CYS A 11 13.93 10.70 9.64
C CYS A 11 13.83 12.22 9.89
N ARG A 12 14.14 12.66 11.11
CA ARG A 12 14.10 14.09 11.48
C ARG A 12 15.27 14.89 10.92
N ASP A 13 16.48 14.35 11.02
CA ASP A 13 17.71 15.09 10.71
C ASP A 13 18.12 14.94 9.24
N TRP A 14 17.62 13.93 8.53
CA TRP A 14 18.00 13.66 7.15
C TRP A 14 16.81 13.77 6.17
N PRO A 15 16.69 14.91 5.44
CA PRO A 15 15.62 15.11 4.47
C PRO A 15 15.57 14.08 3.33
N PHE A 16 16.67 13.36 3.06
CA PHE A 16 16.70 12.26 2.08
C PHE A 16 15.93 11.03 2.56
N PHE A 17 16.04 10.72 3.85
CA PHE A 17 15.41 9.56 4.44
C PHE A 17 13.89 9.78 4.57
N SER A 18 13.47 10.95 5.04
CA SER A 18 12.04 11.31 5.10
C SER A 18 11.39 11.37 3.72
N THR A 19 12.05 11.95 2.71
CA THR A 19 11.52 11.94 1.33
C THR A 19 11.34 10.51 0.80
N ARG A 20 12.29 9.61 1.10
CA ARG A 20 12.19 8.20 0.68
C ARG A 20 11.03 7.48 1.38
N LEU A 21 10.83 7.72 2.67
CA LEU A 21 9.69 7.17 3.41
C LEU A 21 8.35 7.70 2.85
N GLY A 22 8.23 9.01 2.60
CA GLY A 22 7.04 9.58 1.98
C GLY A 22 6.72 9.01 0.59
N MET A 23 7.75 8.73 -0.23
CA MET A 23 7.53 8.03 -1.50
C MET A 23 7.03 6.60 -1.31
N LEU A 24 7.53 5.87 -0.31
CA LEU A 24 7.07 4.51 0.00
C LEU A 24 5.63 4.53 0.51
N GLU A 25 5.30 5.45 1.41
CA GLU A 25 3.93 5.64 1.89
C GLU A 25 2.95 5.93 0.75
N MET A 26 3.35 6.73 -0.24
CA MET A 26 2.56 6.97 -1.44
C MET A 26 2.34 5.68 -2.25
N VAL A 27 3.37 4.85 -2.39
CA VAL A 27 3.28 3.59 -3.15
C VAL A 27 2.37 2.61 -2.43
N PHE A 28 2.53 2.48 -1.11
CA PHE A 28 1.67 1.63 -0.28
C PHE A 28 0.22 2.11 -0.27
N SER A 29 0.00 3.42 -0.28
CA SER A 29 -1.34 4.01 -0.40
C SER A 29 -2.02 3.72 -1.75
N LYS A 30 -1.28 3.29 -2.78
CA LYS A 30 -1.83 2.83 -4.08
C LYS A 30 -2.08 1.33 -4.11
N ALA A 31 -1.50 0.56 -3.20
CA ALA A 31 -1.71 -0.87 -3.12
C ALA A 31 -3.05 -1.19 -2.43
N ASP A 32 -3.79 -2.15 -2.97
CA ASP A 32 -4.99 -2.71 -2.37
C ASP A 32 -4.84 -4.22 -2.22
N LEU A 33 -4.64 -4.68 -0.99
CA LEU A 33 -4.49 -6.11 -0.66
C LEU A 33 -5.72 -6.92 -1.11
N TRP A 34 -6.92 -6.34 -0.94
CA TRP A 34 -8.17 -6.96 -1.38
C TRP A 34 -8.22 -7.13 -2.90
N LEU A 35 -7.80 -6.12 -3.66
CA LEU A 35 -7.77 -6.18 -5.11
C LEU A 35 -6.74 -7.21 -5.59
N ALA A 36 -5.59 -7.29 -4.93
CA ALA A 36 -4.57 -8.29 -5.22
C ALA A 36 -5.07 -9.73 -4.98
N ASP A 37 -5.72 -9.99 -3.84
CA ASP A 37 -6.32 -11.31 -3.56
C ASP A 37 -7.41 -11.69 -4.56
N TYR A 38 -8.20 -10.70 -4.97
CA TYR A 38 -9.21 -10.90 -5.99
C TYR A 38 -8.62 -11.33 -7.35
N TYR A 39 -7.50 -10.72 -7.76
CA TYR A 39 -6.79 -11.12 -8.98
C TYR A 39 -6.19 -12.52 -8.88
N ASP A 40 -5.63 -12.89 -7.72
CA ASP A 40 -5.10 -14.23 -7.49
C ASP A 40 -6.18 -15.31 -7.62
N GLN A 41 -7.38 -15.04 -7.11
CA GLN A 41 -8.49 -15.99 -7.20
C GLN A 41 -9.00 -16.20 -8.64
N ARG A 42 -8.87 -15.20 -9.52
CA ARG A 42 -9.43 -15.24 -10.89
C ARG A 42 -8.43 -15.54 -11.99
N LEU A 43 -7.17 -15.12 -11.83
CA LEU A 43 -6.15 -15.19 -12.88
C LEU A 43 -5.04 -16.21 -12.58
N VAL A 44 -4.89 -16.63 -11.32
CA VAL A 44 -3.73 -17.41 -10.88
C VAL A 44 -4.15 -18.84 -10.51
N ALA A 45 -3.32 -19.81 -10.88
CA ALA A 45 -3.52 -21.21 -10.51
C ALA A 45 -3.38 -21.41 -9.00
N LYS A 46 -4.19 -22.30 -8.43
CA LYS A 46 -4.26 -22.56 -6.97
C LYS A 46 -2.93 -22.97 -6.32
N THR A 47 -1.98 -23.47 -7.11
CA THR A 47 -0.63 -23.85 -6.65
C THR A 47 0.22 -22.65 -6.26
N LEU A 48 -0.07 -21.45 -6.79
CA LEU A 48 0.70 -20.23 -6.55
C LEU A 48 0.05 -19.29 -5.52
N TRP A 49 -1.15 -19.62 -5.03
CA TRP A 49 -1.82 -18.85 -3.99
C TRP A 49 -1.03 -18.67 -2.68
N PRO A 50 -0.26 -19.65 -2.18
CA PRO A 50 0.57 -19.41 -0.99
C PRO A 50 1.62 -18.31 -1.21
N LEU A 51 2.17 -18.19 -2.42
CA LEU A 51 3.11 -17.13 -2.77
C LEU A 51 2.43 -15.75 -2.78
N GLY A 52 1.22 -15.66 -3.37
CA GLY A 52 0.43 -14.43 -3.36
C GLY A 52 0.07 -13.97 -1.94
N LYS A 53 -0.21 -14.93 -1.04
CA LYS A 53 -0.44 -14.65 0.38
C LYS A 53 0.82 -14.14 1.08
N GLU A 54 1.96 -14.81 0.90
CA GLU A 54 3.24 -14.40 1.50
C GLU A 54 3.62 -12.97 1.11
N LEU A 55 3.44 -12.60 -0.17
CA LEU A 55 3.70 -11.24 -0.65
C LEU A 55 2.76 -10.20 -0.03
N ARG A 56 1.50 -10.56 0.26
CA ARG A 56 0.55 -9.68 0.94
C ARG A 56 0.90 -9.51 2.42
N ASP A 57 1.30 -10.59 3.07
CA ASP A 57 1.72 -10.56 4.48
C ASP A 57 3.00 -9.70 4.64
N LEU A 58 3.98 -9.85 3.74
CA LEU A 58 5.18 -9.01 3.67
C LEU A 58 4.84 -7.52 3.49
N LEU A 59 3.92 -7.21 2.56
CA LEU A 59 3.50 -5.83 2.33
C LEU A 59 2.84 -5.22 3.58
N GLU A 60 2.03 -5.99 4.31
CA GLU A 60 1.39 -5.52 5.54
C GLU A 60 2.42 -5.26 6.66
N GLU A 61 3.44 -6.12 6.78
CA GLU A 61 4.55 -5.92 7.71
C GLU A 61 5.38 -4.69 7.36
N ASP A 62 5.72 -4.49 6.08
CA ASP A 62 6.48 -3.33 5.61
C ASP A 62 5.74 -2.01 5.91
N ILE A 63 4.42 -1.97 5.71
CA ILE A 63 3.60 -0.80 6.03
C ILE A 63 3.67 -0.49 7.53
N LYS A 64 3.57 -1.50 8.40
CA LYS A 64 3.66 -1.33 9.87
C LYS A 64 5.02 -0.78 10.28
N VAL A 65 6.10 -1.29 9.69
CA VAL A 65 7.46 -0.82 9.97
C VAL A 65 7.67 0.62 9.52
N VAL A 66 7.19 0.97 8.32
CA VAL A 66 7.29 2.34 7.81
C VAL A 66 6.52 3.33 8.68
N LEU A 67 5.27 3.00 9.05
CA LEU A 67 4.47 3.83 9.98
C LEU A 67 5.15 3.97 11.35
N ALA A 68 5.73 2.89 11.88
CA ALA A 68 6.43 2.92 13.16
C ALA A 68 7.73 3.76 13.12
N ILE A 69 8.38 3.89 11.97
CA ILE A 69 9.57 4.74 11.78
C ILE A 69 9.18 6.20 11.54
N ALA A 70 8.09 6.45 10.80
CA ALA A 70 7.55 7.79 10.58
C ALA A 70 6.91 8.38 11.85
N ASN A 71 6.56 7.54 12.84
CA ASN A 71 5.81 7.91 14.03
C ASN A 71 4.46 8.58 13.71
N ASP A 72 3.86 8.15 12.60
CA ASP A 72 2.55 8.62 12.12
C ASP A 72 1.48 7.53 12.27
N SER A 73 0.26 7.96 12.59
CA SER A 73 -0.89 7.06 12.75
C SER A 73 -1.58 6.71 11.43
N HIS A 74 -1.33 7.45 10.36
CA HIS A 74 -1.93 7.27 9.04
C HIS A 74 -0.89 7.51 7.94
N LEU A 75 -0.90 6.66 6.90
CA LEU A 75 -0.08 6.91 5.70
C LEU A 75 -0.45 8.28 5.11
N MET A 76 0.55 9.06 4.69
CA MET A 76 0.37 10.38 4.05
C MET A 76 -0.26 11.48 4.93
N ALA A 77 -0.22 11.40 6.26
CA ALA A 77 -0.82 12.42 7.14
C ALA A 77 -0.32 13.86 6.86
N ASP A 78 0.92 14.02 6.41
CA ASP A 78 1.56 15.32 6.15
C ASP A 78 1.39 15.87 4.72
N LEU A 79 0.73 15.13 3.84
CA LEU A 79 0.78 15.38 2.40
C LEU A 79 -0.61 15.68 1.80
N PRO A 80 -0.97 16.96 1.56
CA PRO A 80 -2.31 17.37 1.12
C PRO A 80 -2.70 16.90 -0.30
N TRP A 81 -1.86 16.11 -0.96
CA TRP A 81 -2.09 15.58 -2.31
C TRP A 81 -2.89 14.28 -2.32
N ASP A 82 -3.42 13.81 -1.18
CA ASP A 82 -4.26 12.59 -1.02
C ASP A 82 -5.31 12.38 -2.12
N CYS A 83 -5.78 13.47 -2.73
CA CYS A 83 -6.67 13.45 -3.89
C CYS A 83 -6.12 12.65 -5.09
N GLY A 84 -4.80 12.65 -5.30
CA GLY A 84 -4.13 11.96 -6.40
C GLY A 84 -4.03 10.45 -6.21
N VAL A 85 -3.74 9.99 -4.99
CA VAL A 85 -3.64 8.55 -4.65
C VAL A 85 -5.00 7.88 -4.74
N HIS A 86 -6.03 8.53 -4.18
CA HIS A 86 -7.41 8.04 -4.24
C HIS A 86 -7.91 7.93 -5.69
N SER A 87 -7.49 8.85 -6.58
CA SER A 87 -7.79 8.80 -8.02
C SER A 87 -7.18 7.57 -8.72
N VAL A 88 -5.96 7.15 -8.35
CA VAL A 88 -5.29 5.99 -8.97
C VAL A 88 -6.02 4.69 -8.61
N LYS A 89 -6.35 4.47 -7.33
CA LYS A 89 -7.15 3.31 -6.90
C LYS A 89 -8.49 3.26 -7.62
N LYS A 90 -9.16 4.41 -7.73
CA LYS A 90 -10.42 4.56 -8.47
C LYS A 90 -10.28 4.25 -9.96
N CYS A 91 -9.15 4.61 -10.58
CA CYS A 91 -8.87 4.34 -11.99
C CYS A 91 -8.61 2.84 -12.24
N LEU A 92 -7.78 2.20 -11.42
CA LEU A 92 -7.54 0.74 -11.45
C LEU A 92 -8.86 -0.02 -11.30
N TYR A 93 -9.68 0.39 -10.34
CA TYR A 93 -10.98 -0.21 -10.11
C TYR A 93 -11.96 -0.04 -11.28
N ARG A 94 -11.97 1.14 -11.93
CA ARG A 94 -12.79 1.37 -13.13
C ARG A 94 -12.34 0.51 -14.32
N SER A 95 -11.04 0.42 -14.57
CA SER A 95 -10.49 -0.47 -15.60
C SER A 95 -10.82 -1.93 -15.30
N PHE A 96 -10.73 -2.33 -14.03
CA PHE A 96 -11.11 -3.65 -13.56
C PHE A 96 -12.61 -3.94 -13.77
N LYS A 97 -13.53 -3.05 -13.36
CA LYS A 97 -14.98 -3.21 -13.56
C LYS A 97 -15.36 -3.36 -15.04
N ARG A 98 -14.59 -2.74 -15.93
CA ARG A 98 -14.76 -2.87 -17.39
C ARG A 98 -14.33 -4.25 -17.91
N VAL A 99 -13.22 -4.80 -17.40
CA VAL A 99 -12.70 -6.13 -17.81
C VAL A 99 -13.48 -7.28 -17.16
N ALA A 100 -13.96 -7.09 -15.93
CA ALA A 100 -14.61 -8.13 -15.14
C ALA A 100 -16.10 -8.37 -15.44
N GLY A 101 -16.68 -7.68 -16.43
CA GLY A 101 -18.02 -8.00 -16.95
C GLY A 101 -19.17 -7.81 -15.95
N GLY A 102 -19.23 -6.67 -15.25
CA GLY A 102 -20.43 -6.27 -14.49
C GLY A 102 -20.63 -6.95 -13.13
N VAL A 103 -19.66 -7.69 -12.60
CA VAL A 103 -19.72 -8.19 -11.22
C VAL A 103 -19.65 -6.99 -10.27
N ALA A 104 -20.65 -6.87 -9.40
CA ALA A 104 -20.79 -5.83 -8.38
C ALA A 104 -19.74 -6.00 -7.27
N ALA A 105 -18.46 -5.83 -7.61
CA ALA A 105 -17.57 -5.29 -6.60
C ALA A 105 -18.10 -3.89 -6.31
N SER A 106 -18.37 -3.59 -5.04
CA SER A 106 -18.47 -2.22 -4.55
C SER A 106 -17.07 -1.78 -4.14
N PHE A 107 -16.70 -0.52 -4.41
CA PHE A 107 -15.44 0.02 -3.91
C PHE A 107 -15.53 -0.10 -2.38
N PRO A 108 -14.57 -0.75 -1.69
CA PRO A 108 -14.55 -0.71 -0.24
C PRO A 108 -14.57 0.77 0.14
N SER A 109 -15.62 1.20 0.83
CA SER A 109 -15.70 2.57 1.30
C SER A 109 -14.68 2.70 2.42
N ASP A 110 -13.79 3.67 2.29
CA ASP A 110 -12.80 4.03 3.32
C ASP A 110 -13.45 4.19 4.71
#